data_AF-A0A5N3PBV7-F1
#
_entry.id   AF-A0A5N3PBV7-F1
#
_cell.length_a   1.000
_cell.length_b   1.000
_cell.length_c   1.000
_cell.angle_alpha   90.00
_cell.angle_beta   90.00
_cell.angle_gamma   90.00
#
_symmetry.space_group_name_H-M   'P 1'
#
loop_
_entity.id
_entity.type
_entity.pdbx_description
1 polymer ?
#
loop_
_entity_poly.entity_id
_entity_poly.type
_entity_poly.pdbx_seq_one_letter_code
_entity_poly.pdbx_strand_id
1 'polypeptide(L)'
;MDSYKTFIAMIDERLESIELAVSWIAQGASESDLHDLRILLVDVMGLLQRDPGVEAAVDDLYAAARAVVRDWPLRLQPMFRKQRLLKDASTRLHRQLHAAAGRVGARKRSELPGMAAISAAQMALRAALLRGDESPARLV
;
A
#
# COMPACT_ATOMS: atom_id res chain seq x y z
N MET A 1 0.55 -2.39 -20.15
CA MET A 1 1.30 -2.32 -18.87
C MET A 1 0.32 -2.67 -17.76
N ASP A 2 0.66 -3.60 -16.86
CA ASP A 2 -0.25 -4.10 -15.82
C ASP A 2 -0.57 -3.00 -14.81
N SER A 3 -1.86 -2.68 -14.61
CA SER A 3 -2.34 -1.60 -13.73
C SER A 3 -1.82 -1.74 -12.29
N TYR A 4 -1.55 -2.96 -11.84
CA TYR A 4 -0.95 -3.22 -10.53
C TYR A 4 0.51 -2.74 -10.44
N LYS A 5 1.32 -2.95 -11.48
CA LYS A 5 2.73 -2.51 -11.50
C LYS A 5 2.84 -0.99 -11.47
N THR A 6 1.94 -0.29 -12.16
CA THR A 6 1.87 1.17 -12.12
C THR A 6 1.52 1.70 -10.73
N PHE A 7 0.60 1.05 -10.03
CA PHE A 7 0.22 1.46 -8.67
C PHE A 7 1.36 1.30 -7.66
N ILE A 8 2.09 0.18 -7.71
CA ILE A 8 3.26 -0.03 -6.84
C ILE A 8 4.33 1.03 -7.11
N ALA A 9 4.63 1.33 -8.38
CA ALA A 9 5.59 2.38 -8.72
C ALA A 9 5.20 3.76 -8.17
N MET A 10 3.90 4.09 -8.16
CA MET A 10 3.42 5.34 -7.54
C MET A 10 3.62 5.37 -6.02
N ILE A 11 3.43 4.23 -5.34
CA ILE A 11 3.70 4.13 -3.90
C ILE A 11 5.20 4.27 -3.62
N ASP A 12 6.05 3.64 -4.43
CA ASP A 12 7.51 3.72 -4.29
C ASP A 12 8.01 5.17 -4.47
N GLU A 13 7.51 5.90 -5.46
CA GLU A 13 7.85 7.32 -5.68
C GLU A 13 7.47 8.21 -4.48
N ARG A 14 6.34 7.92 -3.85
CA ARG A 14 5.87 8.66 -2.66
C ARG A 14 6.69 8.30 -1.44
N LEU A 15 7.09 7.03 -1.31
CA LEU A 15 8.00 6.56 -0.27
C LEU A 15 9.36 7.26 -0.37
N GLU A 16 9.95 7.35 -1.57
CA GLU A 16 11.22 8.07 -1.77
C GLU A 16 11.11 9.53 -1.34
N SER A 17 10.00 10.20 -1.67
CA SER A 17 9.75 11.59 -1.26
C SER A 17 9.62 11.73 0.27
N ILE A 18 8.93 10.79 0.93
CA ILE A 18 8.79 10.75 2.39
C ILE A 18 10.15 10.51 3.06
N GLU A 19 10.94 9.56 2.54
CA GLU A 19 12.27 9.24 3.07
C GLU A 19 13.23 10.44 2.96
N LEU A 20 13.13 11.20 1.87
CA LEU A 20 13.89 12.44 1.71
C LEU A 20 13.51 13.49 2.75
N ALA A 21 12.22 13.76 2.94
CA ALA A 21 11.73 14.70 3.96
C ALA A 21 12.15 14.27 5.38
N VAL A 22 12.03 12.97 5.69
CA VAL A 22 12.51 12.38 6.96
C VAL A 22 14.01 12.62 7.16
N SER A 23 14.80 12.48 6.09
CA SER A 23 16.24 12.70 6.12
C SER A 23 16.59 14.17 6.42
N TRP A 24 15.89 15.13 5.81
CA TRP A 24 16.06 16.55 6.10
C TRP A 24 15.68 16.90 7.53
N ILE A 25 14.55 16.42 8.01
CA ILE A 25 14.11 16.61 9.40
C ILE A 25 15.15 16.04 10.37
N ALA A 26 15.73 14.87 10.07
CA ALA A 26 16.75 14.29 10.92
C ALA A 26 18.05 15.13 10.99
N GLN A 27 18.35 15.95 9.98
CA GLN A 27 19.64 16.65 9.83
C GLN A 27 19.59 18.14 10.15
N GLY A 28 18.45 18.80 9.96
CA GLY A 28 18.33 20.25 10.06
C GLY A 28 16.96 20.78 10.47
N ALA A 29 16.11 19.88 10.98
CA ALA A 29 14.70 20.05 11.37
C ALA A 29 14.13 21.47 11.29
N SER A 30 13.25 21.71 10.32
CA SER A 30 12.46 22.94 10.19
C SER A 30 10.95 22.66 10.22
N GLU A 31 10.17 23.68 10.53
CA GLU A 31 8.70 23.62 10.44
C GLU A 31 8.21 23.47 9.00
N SER A 32 8.96 23.99 8.01
CA SER A 32 8.65 23.77 6.59
C SER A 32 8.78 22.29 6.21
N ASP A 33 9.86 21.62 6.64
CA ASP A 33 10.03 20.19 6.36
C ASP A 33 8.91 19.35 7.00
N LEU A 34 8.45 19.75 8.20
CA LEU A 34 7.33 19.09 8.88
C LEU A 34 6.02 19.26 8.12
N HIS A 35 5.79 20.45 7.57
CA HIS A 35 4.63 20.75 6.74
C HIS A 35 4.64 19.93 5.45
N ASP A 36 5.78 19.87 4.76
CA ASP A 36 5.95 19.10 3.53
C ASP A 36 5.75 17.61 3.79
N LEU A 37 6.32 17.09 4.88
CA LEU A 37 6.07 15.72 5.33
C LEU A 37 4.57 15.47 5.54
N ARG A 38 3.84 16.40 6.17
CA ARG A 38 2.39 16.25 6.38
C ARG A 38 1.63 16.11 5.07
N ILE A 39 1.97 16.92 4.06
CA ILE A 39 1.34 16.86 2.74
C ILE A 39 1.59 15.49 2.10
N LEU A 40 2.84 15.03 2.11
CA LEU A 40 3.20 13.72 1.55
C LEU A 40 2.47 12.56 2.24
N LEU A 41 2.29 12.63 3.56
CA LEU A 41 1.57 11.61 4.32
C LEU A 41 0.07 11.59 3.99
N VAL A 42 -0.55 12.76 3.81
CA VAL A 42 -1.95 12.85 3.36
C VAL A 42 -2.11 12.31 1.94
N ASP A 43 -1.20 12.66 1.04
CA ASP A 43 -1.21 12.18 -0.35
C ASP A 43 -1.12 10.65 -0.41
N VAL A 44 -0.15 10.04 0.27
CA VAL A 44 0.03 8.58 0.22
C VAL A 44 -1.14 7.82 0.85
N MET A 45 -1.76 8.35 1.91
CA MET A 45 -2.99 7.77 2.46
C MET A 45 -4.16 7.85 1.47
N GLY A 46 -4.23 8.92 0.68
CA GLY A 46 -5.24 9.09 -0.36
C GLY A 46 -5.14 8.09 -1.51
N LEU A 47 -3.96 7.47 -1.72
CA LEU A 47 -3.75 6.44 -2.73
C LEU A 47 -4.30 5.06 -2.32
N LEU A 48 -4.57 4.85 -1.03
CA LEU A 48 -4.97 3.56 -0.48
C LEU A 48 -6.44 3.58 -0.02
N GLN A 49 -7.06 2.40 0.01
CA GLN A 49 -8.26 2.23 0.83
C GLN A 49 -7.86 2.36 2.31
N ARG A 50 -8.82 2.73 3.16
CA ARG A 50 -8.56 2.86 4.60
C ARG A 50 -7.92 1.60 5.16
N ASP A 51 -6.77 1.80 5.79
CA ASP A 51 -5.95 0.74 6.35
C ASP A 51 -5.46 1.19 7.73
N PRO A 52 -6.01 0.64 8.83
CA PRO A 52 -5.66 1.07 10.19
C PRO A 52 -4.17 0.92 10.51
N GLY A 53 -3.48 -0.02 9.87
CA GLY A 53 -2.04 -0.22 10.05
C GLY A 53 -1.22 0.90 9.42
N VAL A 54 -1.66 1.39 8.25
CA VAL A 54 -1.06 2.57 7.59
C VAL A 54 -1.38 3.84 8.37
N GLU A 55 -2.64 4.05 8.77
CA GLU A 55 -3.07 5.23 9.54
C GLU A 55 -2.24 5.37 10.84
N ALA A 56 -2.10 4.29 11.61
CA ALA A 56 -1.27 4.29 12.81
C ALA A 56 0.21 4.57 12.52
N ALA A 57 0.76 4.02 11.44
CA ALA A 57 2.15 4.25 11.07
C ALA A 57 2.42 5.70 10.59
N VAL A 58 1.44 6.31 9.93
CA VAL A 58 1.46 7.73 9.54
C VAL A 58 1.46 8.63 10.77
N ASP A 59 0.56 8.37 11.72
CA ASP A 59 0.46 9.13 12.97
C ASP A 59 1.76 9.03 13.78
N ASP A 60 2.31 7.81 13.91
CA ASP A 60 3.60 7.55 14.55
C ASP A 60 4.74 8.36 13.92
N LEU A 61 4.83 8.34 12.58
CA LEU A 61 5.88 9.04 11.86
C LEU A 61 5.77 10.56 12.04
N TYR A 62 4.57 11.11 11.89
CA TYR A 62 4.36 12.54 12.07
C TYR A 62 4.63 12.98 13.52
N ALA A 63 4.24 12.16 14.51
CA ALA A 63 4.54 12.43 15.92
C ALA A 63 6.04 12.43 16.20
N ALA A 64 6.79 11.46 15.64
CA ALA A 64 8.24 11.40 15.79
C ALA A 64 8.94 12.60 15.11
N ALA A 65 8.51 12.97 13.90
CA ALA A 65 9.03 14.13 13.18
C ALA A 65 8.78 15.43 13.94
N ARG A 66 7.55 15.65 14.42
CA ARG A 66 7.19 16.81 15.25
C ARG A 66 8.04 16.90 16.52
N ALA A 67 8.35 15.77 17.15
CA ALA A 67 9.20 15.76 18.34
C ALA A 67 10.65 16.16 18.03
N VAL A 68 11.17 15.82 16.84
CA VAL A 68 12.50 16.28 16.40
C VAL A 68 12.49 17.78 16.13
N VAL A 69 11.53 18.27 15.35
CA VAL A 69 11.41 19.69 14.97
C VAL A 69 11.24 20.60 16.18
N ARG A 70 10.37 20.21 17.12
CA ARG A 70 10.15 20.97 18.36
C ARG A 70 11.42 21.10 19.21
N ASP A 71 12.21 20.04 19.29
CA ASP A 71 13.32 19.95 20.25
C ASP A 71 14.67 20.38 19.63
N TRP A 72 14.74 20.50 18.29
CA TRP A 72 15.94 20.87 17.53
C TRP A 72 16.47 22.28 17.83
N PRO A 73 15.65 23.37 17.78
CA PRO A 73 16.15 24.73 18.06
C PRO A 73 16.69 24.89 19.48
N LEU A 74 16.13 24.12 20.41
CA LEU A 74 16.46 24.15 21.83
C LEU A 74 17.64 23.22 22.18
N ARG A 75 18.17 22.47 21.21
CA ARG A 75 19.22 21.46 21.38
C ARG A 75 18.92 20.46 22.52
N LEU A 76 17.63 20.17 22.75
CA LEU A 76 17.19 19.35 23.87
C LEU A 76 17.63 17.90 23.66
N GLN A 77 18.38 17.38 24.63
CA GLN A 77 18.84 15.99 24.60
C GLN A 77 17.76 15.03 25.12
N PRO A 78 17.74 13.77 24.66
CA PRO A 78 18.67 13.17 23.70
C PRO A 78 18.16 13.24 22.24
N MET A 79 18.84 14.04 21.40
CA MET A 79 18.48 14.19 19.97
C MET A 79 18.70 12.90 19.17
N PHE A 80 19.77 12.16 19.44
CA PHE A 80 20.05 10.87 18.80
C PHE A 80 18.91 9.87 18.97
N ARG A 81 18.26 9.84 20.15
CA ARG A 81 17.14 8.95 20.40
C ARG A 81 15.93 9.32 19.55
N LYS A 82 15.64 10.63 19.40
CA LYS A 82 14.51 11.12 18.61
C LYS A 82 14.72 10.87 17.12
N GLN A 83 15.92 11.11 16.62
CA GLN A 83 16.30 10.77 15.24
C GLN A 83 16.18 9.26 14.97
N ARG A 84 16.59 8.41 15.92
CA ARG A 84 16.40 6.95 15.80
C ARG A 84 14.92 6.59 15.72
N LEU A 85 14.09 7.11 16.63
CA LEU A 85 12.65 6.86 16.62
C LEU A 85 11.97 7.31 15.32
N LEU A 86 12.40 8.45 14.77
CA LEU A 86 11.94 8.95 13.47
C LEU A 86 12.27 7.96 12.34
N LYS A 87 13.51 7.47 12.27
CA LYS A 87 13.93 6.46 11.28
C LYS A 87 13.17 5.13 11.43
N ASP A 88 12.97 4.69 12.68
CA ASP A 88 12.22 3.47 12.97
C ASP A 88 10.75 3.60 12.54
N ALA A 89 10.13 4.76 12.78
CA ALA A 89 8.77 5.05 12.33
C ALA A 89 8.66 5.07 10.80
N SER A 90 9.62 5.68 10.10
CA SER A 90 9.68 5.67 8.64
C SER A 90 9.76 4.24 8.09
N THR A 91 10.61 3.40 8.69
CA THR A 91 10.74 1.98 8.32
C THR A 91 9.44 1.21 8.54
N ARG A 92 8.70 1.50 9.62
CA ARG A 92 7.38 0.88 9.86
C ARG A 92 6.35 1.32 8.83
N LEU A 93 6.29 2.61 8.50
CA LEU A 93 5.39 3.12 7.47
C LEU A 93 5.66 2.45 6.12
N HIS A 94 6.93 2.36 5.71
CA HIS A 94 7.34 1.68 4.49
C HIS A 94 6.80 0.24 4.43
N ARG A 95 7.00 -0.54 5.51
CA ARG A 95 6.48 -1.92 5.58
C ARG A 95 4.95 -1.98 5.49
N GLN A 96 4.24 -1.07 6.15
CA GLN A 96 2.77 -1.04 6.14
C GLN A 96 2.21 -0.66 4.76
N LEU A 97 2.83 0.32 4.09
CA LEU A 97 2.43 0.75 2.75
C LEU A 97 2.58 -0.38 1.72
N HIS A 98 3.70 -1.09 1.72
CA HIS A 98 3.86 -2.27 0.85
C HIS A 98 2.89 -3.39 1.18
N ALA A 99 2.65 -3.66 2.47
CA ALA A 99 1.68 -4.68 2.87
C ALA A 99 0.25 -4.32 2.41
N ALA A 100 -0.14 -3.05 2.56
CA ALA A 100 -1.43 -2.54 2.10
C ALA A 100 -1.56 -2.59 0.56
N ALA A 101 -0.54 -2.16 -0.17
CA ALA A 101 -0.53 -2.21 -1.63
C ALA A 101 -0.59 -3.66 -2.17
N GLY A 102 0.09 -4.59 -1.51
CA GLY A 102 0.03 -6.02 -1.82
C GLY A 102 -1.39 -6.60 -1.65
N ARG A 103 -2.13 -6.18 -0.61
CA ARG A 103 -3.53 -6.60 -0.40
C ARG A 103 -4.44 -6.11 -1.54
N VAL A 104 -4.24 -4.90 -2.05
CA VAL A 104 -4.99 -4.37 -3.21
C VAL A 104 -4.74 -5.22 -4.45
N GLY A 105 -3.48 -5.61 -4.69
CA GLY A 105 -3.12 -6.52 -5.79
C GLY A 105 -3.74 -7.91 -5.68
N ALA A 106 -3.75 -8.49 -4.47
CA ALA A 106 -4.33 -9.80 -4.20
C ALA A 106 -5.85 -9.82 -4.41
N ARG A 107 -6.56 -8.76 -3.99
CA ARG A 107 -8.01 -8.63 -4.17
C ARG A 107 -8.42 -8.55 -5.63
N LYS A 108 -7.75 -7.71 -6.44
CA LYS A 108 -7.98 -7.65 -7.89
C LYS A 108 -7.76 -9.01 -8.58
N ARG A 109 -6.80 -9.80 -8.10
CA ARG A 109 -6.53 -11.14 -8.62
C ARG A 109 -7.58 -12.18 -8.20
N SER A 110 -8.21 -12.01 -7.05
CA SER A 110 -9.26 -12.90 -6.53
C SER A 110 -10.67 -12.61 -7.07
N GLU A 111 -10.90 -11.43 -7.65
CA GLU A 111 -12.19 -11.07 -8.29
C GLU A 111 -12.34 -11.67 -9.70
N LEU A 112 -11.23 -12.02 -10.36
CA LEU A 112 -11.19 -12.59 -11.72
C LEU A 112 -11.48 -14.11 -11.84
N PRO A 113 -11.26 -15.00 -10.84
CA PRO A 113 -11.49 -16.44 -11.01
C PRO A 113 -12.94 -16.86 -10.72
N GLY A 114 -13.64 -16.22 -9.78
CA GLY A 114 -14.93 -16.72 -9.28
C GLY A 114 -16.04 -16.71 -10.33
N MET A 115 -16.27 -15.58 -10.99
CA MET A 115 -17.33 -15.46 -12.01
C MET A 115 -16.96 -16.13 -13.33
N ALA A 116 -15.67 -16.08 -13.72
CA ALA A 116 -15.19 -16.75 -14.92
C ALA A 116 -15.27 -18.29 -14.78
N ALA A 117 -14.96 -18.83 -13.59
CA ALA A 117 -15.10 -20.26 -13.31
C ALA A 117 -16.56 -20.73 -13.29
N ILE A 118 -17.48 -19.92 -12.73
CA ILE A 118 -18.92 -20.22 -12.76
C ILE A 118 -19.45 -20.24 -14.20
N SER A 119 -19.07 -19.26 -15.01
CA SER A 119 -19.45 -19.20 -16.43
C SER A 119 -18.84 -20.35 -17.23
N ALA A 120 -17.57 -20.67 -17.03
CA ALA A 120 -16.91 -21.81 -17.68
C ALA A 120 -17.55 -23.16 -17.29
N ALA A 121 -17.92 -23.33 -16.01
CA ALA A 121 -18.63 -24.53 -15.55
C ALA A 121 -20.03 -24.63 -16.17
N GLN A 122 -20.76 -23.52 -16.26
CA GLN A 122 -22.07 -23.47 -16.94
C GLN A 122 -21.95 -23.77 -18.45
N MET A 123 -20.92 -23.26 -19.11
CA MET A 123 -20.68 -23.53 -20.54
C MET A 123 -20.27 -24.98 -20.78
N ALA A 124 -19.43 -25.56 -19.93
CA ALA A 124 -19.04 -26.97 -20.01
C ALA A 124 -20.25 -27.90 -19.79
N LEU A 125 -21.11 -27.58 -18.82
CA LEU A 125 -22.36 -28.30 -18.56
C LEU A 125 -23.31 -28.22 -19.77
N ARG A 126 -23.47 -27.02 -20.35
CA ARG A 126 -24.31 -26.82 -21.54
C ARG A 126 -23.78 -27.57 -22.76
N ALA A 127 -22.46 -27.59 -22.97
CA ALA A 127 -21.83 -28.36 -24.03
C ALA A 127 -21.96 -29.87 -23.83
N ALA A 128 -21.93 -30.37 -22.60
CA ALA A 128 -22.15 -31.77 -22.28
C ALA A 128 -23.60 -32.20 -22.55
N LEU A 129 -24.58 -31.37 -22.21
CA LEU A 129 -25.99 -31.61 -22.48
C LEU A 129 -26.31 -31.63 -23.99
N LEU A 130 -25.65 -30.77 -24.78
CA LEU A 130 -25.78 -30.74 -26.24
C LEU A 130 -25.12 -31.94 -26.94
N ARG A 131 -24.19 -32.65 -26.29
CA ARG A 131 -23.56 -33.87 -26.81
C ARG A 131 -24.30 -35.16 -26.43
N GLY A 132 -25.38 -35.06 -25.64
CA GLY A 132 -26.12 -36.20 -25.11
C GLY A 132 -27.24 -36.74 -26.02
N ASP A 133 -27.43 -36.20 -27.23
CA ASP A 133 -28.58 -36.53 -28.10
C ASP A 133 -28.22 -37.39 -29.34
N GLU A 134 -27.02 -37.97 -29.38
CA GLU A 134 -26.63 -38.94 -30.40
C GLU A 134 -26.82 -40.36 -29.84
N SER A 135 -28.08 -40.80 -29.79
CA SER A 135 -28.42 -42.19 -29.54
C SER A 135 -28.11 -43.01 -30.80
N PRO A 136 -27.18 -43.99 -30.77
CA PRO A 136 -26.97 -44.84 -31.93
C PRO A 136 -28.19 -45.77 -32.05
N ALA A 137 -29.00 -45.51 -33.08
CA ALA A 137 -30.04 -46.40 -33.53
C ALA A 137 -29.46 -47.82 -33.67
N ARG A 138 -29.99 -48.74 -32.88
CA ARG A 138 -29.75 -50.18 -33.02
C ARG A 138 -30.23 -50.61 -34.41
N LEU A 139 -29.31 -51.02 -35.27
CA LEU A 139 -29.64 -51.82 -36.45
C LEU A 139 -29.69 -53.30 -36.03
N VAL A 140 -30.87 -53.86 -36.31
CA VAL A 140 -31.30 -55.26 -36.16
C VAL A 140 -30.45 -56.20 -37.00
#